data_AF-S4P1F2-F1
#
_entry.id   AF-S4P1F2-F1
#
_cell.length_a   1.000
_cell.length_b   1.000
_cell.length_c   1.000
_cell.angle_alpha   90.00
_cell.angle_beta   90.00
_cell.angle_gamma   90.00
#
_symmetry.space_group_name_H-M   'P 1'
#
loop_
_entity.id
_entity.type
_entity.pdbx_description
1 polymer ?
#
loop_
_entity_poly.entity_id
_entity_poly.type
_entity_poly.pdbx_seq_one_letter_code
_entity_poly.pdbx_strand_id
1 'polypeptide(L)'
;MDTTYRDAHQSLLATRVRTHDLLGVSPYVAHNFSNLYSLENWGGATFDVALRFLHECPWERLEDMRRLIPNVPFQMLLRGANAVGYTNYPDNVVFKFCEMAVKSGMDVFRVFDSLNYLPNLILGMDAAGKAGGVVEAAISYTGDVSDPNKKKYDLKYYLNLADELVKGGTHVLA
;
A
#
# COMPACT_ATOMS: atom_id res chain seq x y z
N MET A 1 -2.42 9.27 -8.51
CA MET A 1 -1.49 8.25 -8.00
C MET A 1 -0.69 7.71 -9.16
N ASP A 2 0.63 7.68 -9.05
CA ASP A 2 1.53 7.02 -10.01
C ASP A 2 2.02 5.68 -9.40
N THR A 3 1.94 4.59 -10.16
CA THR A 3 2.32 3.23 -9.72
C THR A 3 3.61 2.72 -10.36
N THR A 4 4.32 3.58 -11.10
CA THR A 4 5.55 3.23 -11.84
C THR A 4 6.63 2.65 -10.93
N TYR A 5 6.71 3.11 -9.68
CA TYR A 5 7.74 2.70 -8.72
C TYR A 5 7.42 1.39 -7.98
N ARG A 6 6.21 0.84 -8.15
CA ARG A 6 5.74 -0.36 -7.42
C ARG A 6 4.98 -1.32 -8.33
N ASP A 7 3.70 -1.08 -8.59
CA ASP A 7 2.83 -2.06 -9.24
C ASP A 7 3.15 -2.31 -10.72
N ALA A 8 3.59 -1.27 -11.44
CA ALA A 8 3.86 -1.38 -12.87
C ALA A 8 4.98 -2.40 -13.15
N HIS A 9 6.11 -2.28 -12.45
CA HIS A 9 7.22 -3.21 -12.63
C HIS A 9 7.02 -4.52 -11.87
N GLN A 10 6.22 -4.54 -10.80
CA GLN A 10 5.75 -5.79 -10.20
C GLN A 10 4.99 -6.65 -11.22
N SER A 11 4.14 -6.01 -12.04
CA SER A 11 3.35 -6.67 -13.08
C SER A 11 4.17 -7.04 -14.32
N LEU A 12 5.01 -6.12 -14.81
CA LEU A 12 5.66 -6.27 -16.12
C LEU A 12 7.09 -6.82 -16.05
N LEU A 13 7.79 -6.60 -14.94
CA LEU A 13 9.23 -6.87 -14.81
C LEU A 13 9.54 -7.71 -13.57
N ALA A 14 8.56 -8.47 -13.09
CA ALA A 14 8.68 -9.32 -11.90
C ALA A 14 9.29 -8.59 -10.70
N THR A 15 8.97 -7.31 -10.50
CA THR A 15 9.45 -6.49 -9.39
C THR A 15 10.97 -6.23 -9.41
N ARG A 16 11.63 -6.31 -10.57
CA ARG A 16 13.11 -6.27 -10.68
C ARG A 16 13.73 -4.89 -10.90
N VAL A 17 12.93 -3.81 -10.89
CA VAL A 17 13.48 -2.46 -11.00
C VAL A 17 14.25 -2.11 -9.72
N ARG A 18 15.49 -1.65 -9.91
CA ARG A 18 16.48 -1.46 -8.85
C ARG A 18 16.41 -0.07 -8.24
N THR A 19 16.93 0.07 -7.03
CA THR A 19 17.01 1.35 -6.34
C THR A 19 17.76 2.40 -7.17
N HIS A 20 18.84 1.98 -7.84
CA HIS A 20 19.63 2.84 -8.71
C HIS A 20 18.79 3.61 -9.75
N ASP A 21 17.96 2.89 -10.51
CA ASP A 21 17.15 3.47 -11.59
C ASP A 21 16.03 4.38 -11.04
N LEU A 22 15.38 3.94 -9.95
CA LEU A 22 14.34 4.71 -9.28
C LEU A 22 14.88 6.02 -8.72
N LEU A 23 16.05 6.01 -8.06
CA LEU A 23 16.70 7.22 -7.56
C LEU A 23 17.14 8.13 -8.71
N GLY A 24 17.60 7.57 -9.84
CA GLY A 24 18.04 8.35 -11.00
C GLY A 24 16.96 9.30 -11.56
N VAL A 25 15.70 8.85 -11.58
CA VAL A 25 14.57 9.68 -12.09
C VAL A 25 13.83 10.45 -10.99
N SER A 26 14.08 10.14 -9.71
CA SER A 26 13.36 10.74 -8.57
C SER A 26 13.40 12.28 -8.52
N PRO A 27 14.54 12.97 -8.75
CA PRO A 27 14.56 14.44 -8.78
C PRO A 27 13.65 15.03 -9.87
N TYR A 28 13.59 14.38 -11.03
CA TYR A 28 12.69 14.81 -12.12
C TYR A 28 11.23 14.69 -11.69
N VAL A 29 10.87 13.60 -10.99
CA VAL A 29 9.52 13.40 -10.47
C VAL A 29 9.14 14.47 -9.45
N ALA A 30 10.04 14.77 -8.51
CA ALA A 30 9.85 15.83 -7.52
C ALA A 30 9.55 17.19 -8.17
N HIS A 31 10.28 17.55 -9.23
CA HIS A 31 10.15 18.83 -9.90
C HIS A 31 8.94 18.94 -10.83
N ASN A 32 8.61 17.89 -11.58
CA ASN A 32 7.64 17.97 -12.68
C ASN A 32 6.27 17.37 -12.36
N PHE A 33 6.18 16.54 -11.31
CA PHE A 33 4.95 15.83 -10.96
C PHE A 33 4.50 16.13 -9.52
N SER A 34 4.71 17.36 -9.05
CA SER A 34 4.35 17.81 -7.69
C SER A 34 2.85 17.73 -7.38
N ASN A 35 2.00 17.65 -8.39
CA ASN A 35 0.53 17.60 -8.24
C ASN A 35 -0.02 16.17 -8.17
N LEU A 36 0.83 15.14 -8.13
CA LEU A 36 0.38 13.77 -7.91
C LEU A 36 -0.24 13.63 -6.52
N TYR A 37 -1.40 12.96 -6.43
CA TYR A 37 -1.97 12.55 -5.15
C TYR A 37 -0.97 11.76 -4.30
N SER A 38 -0.28 10.82 -4.93
CA SER A 38 0.73 9.98 -4.30
C SER A 38 1.62 9.30 -5.34
N LEU A 39 2.80 8.90 -4.90
CA LEU A 39 3.70 7.99 -5.61
C LEU A 39 3.67 6.64 -4.89
N GLU A 40 3.09 5.63 -5.51
CA GLU A 40 3.12 4.28 -4.98
C GLU A 40 4.49 3.65 -5.27
N ASN A 41 5.29 3.50 -4.21
CA ASN A 41 6.71 3.15 -4.34
C ASN A 41 7.16 2.04 -3.38
N TRP A 42 6.25 1.45 -2.60
CA TRP A 42 6.61 0.50 -1.56
C TRP A 42 5.49 -0.50 -1.22
N GLY A 43 5.83 -1.52 -0.43
CA GLY A 43 4.91 -2.62 -0.11
C GLY A 43 4.73 -3.60 -1.28
N GLY A 44 3.71 -4.45 -1.18
CA GLY A 44 3.56 -5.58 -2.09
C GLY A 44 4.82 -6.47 -2.10
N ALA A 45 5.25 -6.91 -3.28
CA ALA A 45 6.43 -7.78 -3.44
C ALA A 45 7.77 -7.01 -3.38
N THR A 46 7.75 -5.68 -3.37
CA THR A 46 9.01 -4.91 -3.44
C THR A 46 9.89 -5.13 -2.21
N PHE A 47 9.30 -5.36 -1.04
CA PHE A 47 10.04 -5.53 0.21
C PHE A 47 10.91 -6.79 0.22
N ASP A 48 10.32 -7.95 -0.10
CA ASP A 48 11.07 -9.20 -0.10
C ASP A 48 11.94 -9.35 -1.36
N VAL A 49 11.48 -8.86 -2.52
CA VAL A 49 12.26 -8.94 -3.76
C VAL A 49 13.54 -8.10 -3.67
N ALA A 50 13.49 -6.92 -3.06
CA ALA A 50 14.68 -6.09 -2.84
C ALA A 50 15.77 -6.88 -2.09
N LEU A 51 15.40 -7.51 -0.97
CA LEU A 51 16.33 -8.30 -0.17
C LEU A 51 16.78 -9.58 -0.87
N ARG A 52 15.83 -10.33 -1.43
CA ARG A 52 16.06 -11.69 -1.92
C ARG A 52 16.76 -11.74 -3.26
N PHE A 53 16.40 -10.85 -4.18
CA PHE A 53 16.82 -10.94 -5.59
C PHE A 53 17.62 -9.74 -6.08
N LEU A 54 17.44 -8.57 -5.47
CA LEU A 54 18.20 -7.37 -5.84
C LEU A 54 19.39 -7.15 -4.91
N HIS A 55 19.42 -7.82 -3.76
CA HIS A 55 20.44 -7.68 -2.72
C HIS A 55 20.57 -6.22 -2.23
N GLU A 56 19.42 -5.54 -2.10
CA GLU A 56 19.30 -4.15 -1.69
C GLU A 56 18.35 -4.06 -0.48
N CYS A 57 18.55 -3.06 0.39
CA CYS A 57 17.68 -2.83 1.52
C CYS A 57 16.44 -2.00 1.10
N PRO A 58 15.21 -2.50 1.30
CA PRO A 58 14.02 -1.73 0.94
C PRO A 58 13.87 -0.46 1.80
N TRP A 59 14.35 -0.49 3.06
CA TRP A 59 14.31 0.68 3.96
C TRP A 59 15.21 1.80 3.45
N GLU A 60 16.44 1.49 3.05
CA GLU A 60 17.34 2.45 2.44
C GLU A 60 16.74 3.02 1.15
N ARG A 61 16.13 2.17 0.31
CA ARG A 61 15.39 2.64 -0.88
C ARG A 61 14.32 3.68 -0.52
N LEU A 62 13.52 3.43 0.52
CA LEU A 62 12.48 4.36 0.98
C LEU A 62 13.08 5.68 1.46
N GLU A 63 14.06 5.63 2.36
CA GLU A 63 14.70 6.80 2.93
C GLU A 63 15.43 7.64 1.87
N ASP A 64 16.12 7.00 0.94
CA ASP A 64 16.83 7.65 -0.16
C ASP A 64 15.84 8.33 -1.12
N MET A 65 14.77 7.64 -1.51
CA MET A 65 13.71 8.23 -2.31
C MET A 65 13.05 9.38 -1.56
N ARG A 66 12.82 9.27 -0.26
CA ARG A 66 12.17 10.32 0.55
C ARG A 66 12.97 11.62 0.52
N ARG A 67 14.31 11.52 0.57
CA ARG A 67 15.23 12.68 0.48
C ARG A 67 15.18 13.37 -0.88
N LEU A 68 15.06 12.62 -1.97
CA LEU A 68 14.94 13.18 -3.34
C LEU A 68 13.51 13.66 -3.67
N ILE A 69 12.56 13.02 -3.02
CA ILE A 69 11.10 13.05 -3.01
C ILE A 69 10.30 14.07 -2.19
N PRO A 70 10.79 15.18 -1.63
CA PRO A 70 10.23 15.73 -0.37
C PRO A 70 8.79 16.27 -0.45
N ASN A 71 8.23 16.46 -1.65
CA ASN A 71 6.99 17.19 -1.89
C ASN A 71 5.80 16.34 -2.38
N VAL A 72 6.00 15.05 -2.67
CA VAL A 72 4.93 14.15 -3.13
C VAL A 72 4.66 13.08 -2.06
N PRO A 73 3.40 12.81 -1.68
CA PRO A 73 3.08 11.77 -0.73
C PRO A 73 3.53 10.38 -1.20
N PHE A 74 4.14 9.60 -0.31
CA PHE A 74 4.54 8.22 -0.59
C PHE A 74 3.43 7.27 -0.18
N GLN A 75 3.11 6.33 -1.07
CA GLN A 75 2.07 5.34 -0.85
C GLN A 75 2.64 3.93 -0.88
N MET A 76 2.11 3.09 0.01
CA MET A 76 2.37 1.65 0.00
C MET A 76 1.11 0.81 -0.02
N LEU A 77 1.25 -0.42 -0.54
CA LEU A 77 0.26 -1.48 -0.40
C LEU A 77 0.59 -2.32 0.84
N LEU A 78 -0.35 -2.36 1.81
CA LEU A 78 -0.23 -3.08 3.07
C LEU A 78 -1.31 -4.18 3.16
N ARG A 79 -0.91 -5.41 3.47
CA ARG A 79 -1.86 -6.47 3.80
C ARG A 79 -2.18 -6.42 5.30
N GLY A 80 -3.44 -6.21 5.67
CA GLY A 80 -3.83 -5.85 7.05
C GLY A 80 -3.28 -6.79 8.13
N ALA A 81 -3.40 -8.10 7.96
CA ALA A 81 -2.96 -9.08 8.96
C ALA A 81 -1.45 -9.36 8.97
N ASN A 82 -0.74 -9.10 7.86
CA ASN A 82 0.61 -9.64 7.64
C ASN A 82 1.64 -8.57 7.24
N ALA A 83 1.25 -7.30 7.19
CA ALA A 83 2.02 -6.21 6.62
C ALA A 83 2.53 -6.50 5.19
N VAL A 84 3.82 -6.85 5.06
CA VAL A 84 4.49 -7.21 3.79
C VAL A 84 5.03 -8.65 3.80
N GLY A 85 4.70 -9.43 4.82
CA GLY A 85 5.20 -10.80 4.98
C GLY A 85 4.24 -11.88 4.49
N TYR A 86 4.73 -13.12 4.50
CA TYR A 86 4.05 -14.28 3.92
C TYR A 86 3.25 -15.12 4.93
N THR A 87 3.33 -14.81 6.23
CA THR A 87 2.64 -15.52 7.31
C THR A 87 1.90 -14.54 8.20
N ASN A 88 0.97 -15.04 9.01
CA ASN A 88 0.31 -14.25 10.03
C ASN A 88 1.33 -13.84 11.09
N TYR A 89 1.26 -12.57 11.50
CA TYR A 89 2.06 -12.05 12.60
C TYR A 89 1.14 -11.63 13.74
N PRO A 90 1.62 -11.67 14.98
CA PRO A 90 0.89 -11.06 16.08
C PRO A 90 0.77 -9.55 15.85
N ASP A 91 -0.33 -8.97 16.35
CA ASP A 91 -0.73 -7.59 16.09
C ASP A 91 0.42 -6.60 16.36
N ASN A 92 1.18 -6.79 17.44
CA ASN A 92 2.30 -5.92 17.80
C ASN A 92 3.37 -5.78 16.70
N VAL A 93 3.56 -6.80 15.87
CA VAL A 93 4.49 -6.74 14.72
C VAL A 93 3.94 -5.84 13.62
N VAL A 94 2.64 -5.93 13.32
CA VAL A 94 1.99 -5.09 12.31
C VAL A 94 2.03 -3.61 12.73
N PHE A 95 1.75 -3.34 14.01
CA PHE A 95 1.81 -1.99 14.57
C PHE A 95 3.24 -1.43 14.51
N LYS A 96 4.24 -2.22 14.93
CA LYS A 96 5.64 -1.77 14.87
C LYS A 96 6.11 -1.53 13.44
N PHE A 97 5.67 -2.37 12.50
CA PHE A 97 5.98 -2.18 11.08
C PHE A 97 5.44 -0.85 10.55
N CYS A 98 4.17 -0.52 10.84
CA CYS A 98 3.56 0.74 10.41
C CYS A 98 4.26 1.96 11.03
N GLU A 99 4.59 1.90 12.33
CA GLU A 99 5.35 2.95 13.02
C GLU A 99 6.71 3.21 12.33
N MET A 100 7.44 2.15 11.99
CA MET A 100 8.73 2.26 11.30
C MET A 100 8.56 2.77 9.86
N ALA A 101 7.51 2.36 9.15
CA ALA A 101 7.21 2.83 7.80
C ALA A 101 6.95 4.34 7.77
N VAL A 102 6.11 4.86 8.67
CA VAL A 102 5.86 6.31 8.79
C VAL A 102 7.14 7.04 9.15
N LYS A 103 7.90 6.55 10.14
CA LYS A 103 9.17 7.16 10.55
C LYS A 103 10.19 7.24 9.40
N SER A 104 10.14 6.30 8.46
CA SER A 104 11.03 6.25 7.29
C SER A 104 10.52 7.10 6.11
N GLY A 105 9.33 7.69 6.21
CA GLY A 105 8.79 8.63 5.23
C GLY A 105 7.60 8.13 4.40
N MET A 106 6.92 7.07 4.85
CA MET A 106 5.65 6.61 4.26
C MET A 106 4.47 7.47 4.73
N ASP A 107 3.63 7.92 3.80
CA ASP A 107 2.52 8.83 4.11
C ASP A 107 1.15 8.14 4.01
N VAL A 108 0.94 7.32 2.97
CA VAL A 108 -0.36 6.71 2.63
C VAL A 108 -0.27 5.19 2.67
N PHE A 109 -1.19 4.57 3.40
CA PHE A 109 -1.28 3.12 3.54
C PHE A 109 -2.56 2.63 2.87
N ARG A 110 -2.42 1.99 1.70
CA ARG A 110 -3.52 1.24 1.10
C ARG A 110 -3.63 -0.11 1.78
N VAL A 111 -4.59 -0.26 2.67
CA VAL A 111 -4.82 -1.47 3.47
C VAL A 111 -5.84 -2.36 2.77
N PHE A 112 -5.47 -3.60 2.48
CA PHE A 112 -6.38 -4.60 1.93
C PHE A 112 -6.28 -5.95 2.65
N ASP A 113 -7.31 -6.78 2.46
CA ASP A 113 -7.34 -8.18 2.84
C ASP A 113 -7.71 -9.03 1.63
N SER A 114 -7.05 -10.18 1.48
CA SER A 114 -7.22 -11.07 0.32
C SER A 114 -8.64 -11.63 0.16
N LEU A 115 -9.44 -11.62 1.22
CA LEU A 115 -10.82 -12.13 1.25
C LEU A 115 -11.83 -11.04 1.61
N ASN A 116 -11.42 -9.76 1.63
CA ASN A 116 -12.20 -8.66 2.18
C ASN A 116 -12.70 -8.94 3.61
N TYR A 117 -11.89 -9.63 4.42
CA TYR A 117 -12.25 -9.96 5.79
C TYR A 117 -12.09 -8.73 6.69
N LEU A 118 -13.24 -8.17 7.10
CA LEU A 118 -13.32 -6.91 7.83
C LEU A 118 -12.41 -6.83 9.07
N PRO A 119 -12.33 -7.84 9.97
CA PRO A 119 -11.46 -7.76 11.14
C PRO A 119 -9.98 -7.53 10.80
N ASN A 120 -9.48 -8.14 9.72
CA ASN A 120 -8.10 -7.93 9.27
C ASN A 120 -7.89 -6.52 8.68
N LEU A 121 -8.91 -6.00 7.98
CA LEU A 121 -8.88 -4.65 7.45
C LEU A 121 -8.82 -3.64 8.60
N ILE A 122 -9.70 -3.76 9.59
CA ILE A 122 -9.74 -2.88 10.75
C ILE A 122 -8.42 -2.88 11.53
N LEU A 123 -7.79 -4.05 11.71
CA LEU A 123 -6.48 -4.15 12.36
C LEU A 123 -5.40 -3.38 11.59
N GLY A 124 -5.32 -3.56 10.27
CA GLY A 124 -4.35 -2.85 9.44
C GLY A 124 -4.61 -1.34 9.40
N MET A 125 -5.88 -0.94 9.37
CA MET A 125 -6.30 0.46 9.43
C MET A 125 -5.89 1.11 10.75
N ASP A 126 -6.15 0.44 11.88
CA ASP A 126 -5.78 0.92 13.22
C ASP A 126 -4.26 1.05 13.36
N ALA A 127 -3.49 0.06 12.88
CA ALA A 127 -2.03 0.08 12.89
C ALA A 127 -1.45 1.25 12.08
N ALA A 128 -1.95 1.48 10.86
CA ALA A 128 -1.51 2.59 10.01
C ALA A 128 -1.93 3.95 10.56
N GLY A 129 -3.17 4.07 11.04
CA GLY A 129 -3.71 5.30 11.62
C GLY A 129 -2.99 5.71 12.91
N LYS A 130 -2.73 4.77 13.82
CA LYS A 130 -1.95 5.04 15.05
C LYS A 130 -0.50 5.40 14.79
N ALA A 131 0.08 4.91 13.70
CA ALA A 131 1.41 5.33 13.26
C ALA A 131 1.43 6.78 12.71
N GLY A 132 0.26 7.36 12.42
CA GLY A 132 0.13 8.71 11.85
C GLY A 132 0.01 8.73 10.32
N GLY A 133 -0.19 7.57 9.68
CA GLY A 133 -0.36 7.47 8.23
C GLY A 133 -1.80 7.75 7.78
N VAL A 134 -1.95 8.18 6.53
CA VAL A 134 -3.25 8.27 5.86
C VAL A 134 -3.71 6.85 5.52
N VAL A 135 -4.74 6.40 6.24
CA VAL A 135 -5.45 5.15 5.99
C VAL A 135 -6.33 5.23 4.73
N GLU A 136 -6.00 4.42 3.74
CA GLU A 136 -6.80 4.16 2.54
C GLU A 136 -7.26 2.70 2.55
N ALA A 137 -8.50 2.43 2.98
CA ALA A 137 -9.03 1.08 3.03
C ALA A 137 -9.51 0.64 1.65
N ALA A 138 -9.06 -0.53 1.20
CA ALA A 138 -9.34 -1.05 -0.13
C ALA A 138 -10.33 -2.22 -0.10
N ILE A 139 -11.29 -2.21 -1.03
CA ILE A 139 -12.18 -3.32 -1.29
C ILE A 139 -11.74 -4.05 -2.56
N SER A 140 -11.33 -5.31 -2.42
CA SER A 140 -10.96 -6.13 -3.58
C SER A 140 -12.21 -6.49 -4.39
N TYR A 141 -12.27 -6.01 -5.63
CA TYR A 141 -13.37 -6.31 -6.54
C TYR A 141 -13.25 -7.71 -7.16
N THR A 142 -14.37 -8.41 -7.32
CA THR A 142 -14.47 -9.68 -8.03
C THR A 142 -15.89 -9.92 -8.51
N GLY A 143 -16.07 -10.81 -9.48
CA GLY A 143 -17.39 -11.07 -10.05
C GLY A 143 -17.84 -9.96 -11.00
N ASP A 144 -19.15 -9.74 -11.05
CA ASP A 144 -19.77 -8.76 -11.94
C ASP A 144 -21.07 -8.24 -11.30
N VAL A 145 -21.02 -7.00 -10.80
CA VAL A 145 -22.17 -6.35 -10.15
C VAL A 145 -23.30 -6.01 -11.12
N SER A 146 -23.03 -6.01 -12.42
CA SER A 146 -24.03 -5.74 -13.47
C SER A 146 -24.82 -6.99 -13.87
N ASP A 147 -24.31 -8.19 -13.55
CA ASP A 147 -24.98 -9.46 -13.84
C ASP A 147 -25.97 -9.81 -12.70
N PRO A 148 -27.30 -9.72 -12.94
CA PRO A 148 -28.29 -9.99 -11.90
C PRO A 148 -28.29 -11.44 -11.43
N ASN A 149 -27.65 -12.38 -12.14
CA ASN A 149 -27.57 -13.79 -11.71
C ASN A 149 -26.44 -14.03 -10.70
N LYS A 150 -25.45 -13.13 -10.61
CA LYS A 150 -24.34 -13.24 -9.66
C LYS A 150 -24.72 -12.59 -8.33
N LYS A 151 -25.23 -13.40 -7.39
CA LYS A 151 -25.74 -12.91 -6.10
C LYS A 151 -24.71 -12.81 -4.97
N LYS A 152 -23.52 -13.42 -5.11
CA LYS A 152 -22.54 -13.48 -4.00
C LYS A 152 -21.82 -12.15 -3.77
N TYR A 153 -21.38 -11.51 -4.84
CA TYR A 153 -20.65 -10.23 -4.83
C TYR A 153 -21.48 -9.20 -5.61
N ASP A 154 -22.68 -8.92 -5.11
CA ASP A 154 -23.59 -7.93 -5.69
C ASP A 154 -23.24 -6.51 -5.22
N LEU A 155 -23.93 -5.49 -5.75
CA LEU A 155 -23.70 -4.10 -5.33
C LEU A 155 -23.88 -3.91 -3.82
N LYS A 156 -24.84 -4.63 -3.21
CA LYS A 156 -25.12 -4.52 -1.77
C LYS A 156 -23.96 -5.01 -0.92
N TYR A 157 -23.28 -6.08 -1.33
CA TYR A 157 -22.06 -6.56 -0.68
C TYR A 157 -21.00 -5.45 -0.59
N TYR A 158 -20.72 -4.77 -1.71
CA TYR A 158 -19.72 -3.71 -1.78
C TYR A 158 -20.12 -2.48 -0.96
N LEU A 159 -21.39 -2.04 -1.04
CA LEU A 159 -21.89 -0.89 -0.27
C LEU A 159 -21.86 -1.16 1.25
N ASN A 160 -22.27 -2.36 1.68
CA ASN A 160 -22.19 -2.72 3.10
C ASN A 160 -20.75 -2.71 3.61
N LEU A 161 -19.81 -3.26 2.85
CA LEU A 161 -18.40 -3.26 3.25
C LEU A 161 -17.83 -1.83 3.27
N ALA A 162 -18.19 -0.99 2.30
CA ALA A 162 -17.81 0.43 2.30
C ALA A 162 -18.32 1.15 3.56
N ASP A 163 -19.58 0.94 3.95
CA ASP A 163 -20.14 1.51 5.17
C ASP A 163 -19.36 1.09 6.43
N GLU A 164 -18.98 -0.20 6.52
CA GLU A 164 -18.19 -0.70 7.64
C GLU A 164 -16.77 -0.11 7.68
N LEU A 165 -16.13 0.11 6.52
CA LEU A 165 -14.80 0.73 6.44
C LEU A 165 -14.85 2.23 6.78
N VAL A 166 -15.90 2.93 6.37
CA VAL A 166 -16.13 4.34 6.76
C VAL A 166 -16.36 4.45 8.27
N LYS A 167 -17.19 3.58 8.85
CA LYS A 167 -17.36 3.50 10.32
C LYS A 167 -16.05 3.14 11.04
N GLY A 168 -15.23 2.31 10.40
CA GLY A 168 -13.90 1.94 10.88
C GLY A 168 -12.87 3.08 10.85
N GLY A 169 -13.22 4.25 10.30
CA GLY A 169 -12.36 5.43 10.29
C GLY A 169 -11.38 5.49 9.12
N THR A 170 -11.69 4.87 7.99
CA THR A 170 -10.89 5.08 6.78
C THR A 170 -10.93 6.56 6.33
N HIS A 171 -9.81 7.12 5.91
CA HIS A 171 -9.78 8.49 5.37
C HIS A 171 -10.16 8.51 3.88
N VAL A 172 -9.77 7.45 3.16
CA VAL A 172 -10.03 7.27 1.72
C VAL A 172 -10.50 5.84 1.48
N LEU A 173 -11.45 5.65 0.57
CA LEU A 173 -11.90 4.33 0.14
C LEU A 173 -11.32 4.03 -1.24
N ALA A 174 -10.72 2.85 -1.40
CA ALA A 174 -10.11 2.37 -2.64
C ALA A 174 -10.78 1.10 -3.18
#